data_AF-A0A843H351-F1
#
_entry.id   AF-A0A843H351-F1
#
_cell.length_a   1.000
_cell.length_b   1.000
_cell.length_c   1.000
_cell.angle_alpha   90.00
_cell.angle_beta   90.00
_cell.angle_gamma   90.00
#
_symmetry.space_group_name_H-M   'P 1'
#
loop_
_entity.id
_entity.type
_entity.pdbx_description
1 polymer ?
#
loop_
_entity_poly.entity_id
_entity_poly.type
_entity_poly.pdbx_seq_one_letter_code
_entity_poly.pdbx_strand_id
1 'polypeptide(L)'
;MPEYRVFIPALATDNPNLDSKYIEQLQKADEITRQRLLYGNFDYDDMAGKLFRRDEVEDLFKANIDEGKTMYLSCDVARLGKDCTVISLWRGLECLEIIKKNGLTTDQTAKFIKDLEAEYHIHRNNIIIDSD
;
A
#
# COMPACT_ATOMS: atom_id res chain seq x y z
N MET A 1 0.10 2.41 -28.36
CA MET A 1 1.41 2.84 -28.89
C MET A 1 1.21 3.36 -30.31
N PRO A 2 2.02 4.30 -30.81
CA PRO A 2 1.98 4.72 -32.21
C PRO A 2 2.19 3.52 -33.15
N GLU A 3 1.60 3.52 -34.35
CA GLU A 3 1.68 2.39 -35.32
C GLU A 3 3.11 1.97 -35.68
N TYR A 4 4.06 2.90 -35.62
CA TYR A 4 5.47 2.65 -35.94
C TYR A 4 6.29 2.09 -34.75
N ARG A 5 5.66 1.73 -33.62
CA ARG A 5 6.34 1.15 -32.46
C ARG A 5 5.75 -0.20 -32.08
N VAL A 6 6.62 -1.16 -31.81
CA VAL A 6 6.26 -2.47 -31.24
C VAL A 6 7.11 -2.74 -30.01
N PHE A 7 6.52 -3.39 -29.00
CA PHE A 7 7.24 -3.88 -27.83
C PHE A 7 7.84 -5.25 -28.13
N ILE A 8 9.12 -5.43 -27.82
CA ILE A 8 9.83 -6.69 -27.98
C ILE A 8 10.28 -7.14 -26.57
N PRO A 9 9.67 -8.17 -25.98
CA PRO A 9 10.17 -8.73 -24.74
C PRO A 9 11.53 -9.39 -24.96
N ALA A 10 12.44 -9.24 -24.00
CA ALA A 10 13.75 -9.89 -24.01
C ALA A 10 13.99 -10.53 -22.64
N LEU A 11 14.20 -11.84 -22.63
CA LEU A 11 14.53 -12.64 -21.46
C LEU A 11 16.03 -12.84 -21.35
N ALA A 12 16.48 -13.25 -20.16
CA ALA A 12 17.87 -13.62 -19.94
C ALA A 12 18.35 -14.70 -20.93
N THR A 13 17.47 -15.63 -21.31
CA THR A 13 17.76 -16.70 -22.28
C THR A 13 17.96 -16.21 -23.72
N ASP A 14 17.51 -15.00 -24.05
CA ASP A 14 17.60 -14.46 -25.41
C ASP A 14 18.96 -13.82 -25.71
N ASN A 15 19.82 -13.66 -24.69
CA ASN A 15 21.16 -13.12 -24.85
C ASN A 15 22.20 -14.24 -25.02
N PRO A 16 22.75 -14.46 -26.23
CA PRO A 16 23.73 -15.52 -26.48
C PRO A 16 25.09 -15.28 -25.80
N ASN A 17 25.36 -14.06 -25.32
CA ASN A 17 26.61 -13.69 -24.64
C ASN A 17 26.47 -13.64 -23.12
N LEU A 18 25.34 -14.11 -22.57
CA LEU A 18 25.10 -14.09 -21.13
C LEU A 18 25.91 -15.20 -20.43
N ASP A 19 26.55 -14.86 -19.32
CA ASP A 19 27.27 -15.84 -18.49
C ASP A 19 26.29 -16.91 -17.97
N SER A 20 26.63 -18.19 -18.14
CA SER A 20 25.82 -19.31 -17.65
C SER A 20 25.60 -19.24 -16.14
N LYS A 21 26.55 -18.66 -15.39
CA LYS A 21 26.41 -18.44 -13.94
C LYS A 21 25.23 -17.55 -13.58
N TYR A 22 24.85 -16.61 -14.44
CA TYR A 22 23.72 -15.73 -14.18
C TYR A 22 22.38 -16.49 -14.27
N ILE A 23 22.24 -17.41 -15.23
CA ILE A 23 21.06 -18.27 -15.33
C ILE A 23 20.96 -19.21 -14.11
N GLU A 24 22.07 -19.79 -13.67
CA GLU A 24 22.11 -20.62 -12.46
C GLU A 24 21.72 -19.83 -11.20
N GLN A 25 22.13 -18.57 -11.10
CA GLN A 25 21.71 -17.68 -10.01
C GLN A 25 20.21 -17.37 -10.08
N LEU A 26 19.67 -17.10 -11.27
CA LEU A 26 18.23 -16.85 -11.46
C LEU A 26 17.37 -18.07 -11.11
N GLN A 27 17.84 -19.29 -11.38
CA GLN A 27 17.11 -20.50 -11.00
C GLN A 27 17.00 -20.70 -9.48
N LYS A 28 17.94 -20.14 -8.72
CA LYS A 28 18.00 -20.17 -7.25
C LYS A 28 17.35 -18.94 -6.59
N ALA A 29 16.86 -17.99 -7.38
CA ALA A 29 16.16 -16.81 -6.87
C ALA A 29 14.79 -17.19 -6.29
N ASP A 30 14.14 -16.22 -5.64
CA ASP A 30 12.76 -16.37 -5.20
C ASP A 30 11.81 -16.61 -6.39
N GLU A 31 10.65 -17.20 -6.11
CA GLU A 31 9.68 -17.61 -7.15
C GLU A 31 9.29 -16.45 -8.06
N ILE A 32 9.03 -15.27 -7.49
CA ILE A 32 8.61 -14.08 -8.25
C ILE A 32 9.72 -13.65 -9.22
N THR A 33 10.95 -13.55 -8.73
CA THR A 33 12.11 -13.19 -9.55
C THR A 33 12.31 -14.17 -10.70
N ARG A 34 12.19 -15.48 -10.43
CA ARG A 34 12.31 -16.52 -11.46
C ARG A 34 11.19 -16.41 -12.50
N GLN A 35 9.94 -16.26 -12.06
CA GLN A 35 8.79 -16.14 -12.95
C GLN A 35 8.91 -14.94 -13.89
N ARG A 36 9.34 -13.78 -13.38
CA ARG A 36 9.45 -12.55 -14.18
C ARG A 36 10.65 -12.56 -15.11
N LEU A 37 11.83 -12.90 -14.60
CA LEU A 37 13.08 -12.68 -15.32
C LEU A 37 13.55 -13.89 -16.12
N LEU A 38 13.19 -15.11 -15.69
CA LEU A 38 13.55 -16.35 -16.39
C LEU A 38 12.42 -16.84 -17.30
N TYR A 39 11.17 -16.76 -16.86
CA TYR A 39 10.02 -17.27 -17.62
C TYR A 39 9.20 -16.19 -18.34
N GLY A 40 9.47 -14.91 -18.09
CA GLY A 40 8.76 -13.81 -18.73
C GLY A 40 7.31 -13.63 -18.26
N ASN A 41 6.93 -14.24 -17.14
CA ASN A 41 5.63 -14.05 -16.51
C ASN A 41 5.67 -12.76 -15.67
N PHE A 42 5.68 -11.61 -16.34
CA PHE A 42 5.74 -10.29 -15.70
C PHE A 42 4.55 -10.06 -14.76
N ASP A 43 3.38 -10.58 -15.14
CA ASP A 43 2.14 -10.54 -14.37
C ASP A 43 2.02 -11.69 -13.37
N TYR A 44 3.10 -12.45 -13.12
CA TYR A 44 3.09 -13.45 -12.07
C TYR A 44 2.76 -12.78 -10.74
N ASP A 45 1.63 -13.19 -10.19
CA ASP A 45 1.13 -12.79 -8.89
C ASP A 45 1.20 -14.01 -7.97
N ASP A 46 2.08 -13.93 -6.96
CA ASP A 46 2.08 -14.90 -5.88
C ASP A 46 0.84 -14.67 -5.00
N MET A 47 -0.18 -15.48 -5.25
CA MET A 47 -1.43 -15.48 -4.48
C MET A 47 -1.21 -16.02 -3.06
N ALA A 48 -0.09 -16.68 -2.75
CA ALA A 48 0.15 -17.28 -1.45
C ALA A 48 0.50 -16.20 -0.41
N GLY A 49 -0.52 -15.79 0.36
CA GLY A 49 -0.37 -14.88 1.49
C GLY A 49 -0.92 -13.46 1.28
N LYS A 50 -1.50 -13.17 0.11
CA LYS A 50 -2.18 -11.89 -0.12
C LYS A 50 -3.57 -11.91 0.52
N LEU A 51 -3.87 -10.88 1.31
CA LEU A 51 -5.20 -10.68 1.90
C LEU A 51 -6.19 -10.02 0.93
N PHE A 52 -5.68 -9.19 0.02
CA PHE A 52 -6.48 -8.42 -0.92
C PHE A 52 -6.00 -8.68 -2.35
N ARG A 53 -6.95 -8.80 -3.28
CA ARG A 53 -6.61 -8.90 -4.70
C ARG A 53 -6.38 -7.50 -5.27
N ARG A 54 -5.53 -7.41 -6.29
CA ARG A 54 -5.10 -6.12 -6.86
C ARG A 54 -6.26 -5.36 -7.51
N ASP A 55 -7.12 -6.08 -8.22
CA ASP A 55 -8.36 -5.59 -8.83
C ASP A 55 -9.33 -5.03 -7.78
N GLU A 56 -9.52 -5.72 -6.66
CA GLU A 56 -10.36 -5.24 -5.56
C GLU A 56 -9.87 -3.89 -5.01
N VAL A 57 -8.55 -3.73 -4.85
CA VAL A 57 -7.95 -2.46 -4.40
C VAL A 57 -8.13 -1.35 -5.43
N GLU A 58 -8.00 -1.65 -6.72
CA GLU A 58 -8.21 -0.67 -7.79
C GLU A 58 -9.68 -0.26 -7.90
N ASP A 59 -10.61 -1.16 -7.60
CA ASP A 59 -12.04 -0.88 -7.59
C ASP A 59 -12.47 -0.01 -6.40
N LEU A 60 -11.72 0.01 -5.29
CA LEU A 60 -11.98 0.95 -4.18
C LEU A 60 -12.03 2.41 -4.63
N PHE A 61 -11.23 2.78 -5.65
CA PHE A 61 -11.16 4.15 -6.17
C PHE A 61 -12.24 4.46 -7.22
N LYS A 62 -13.00 3.46 -7.65
CA LYS A 62 -14.08 3.57 -8.64
C LYS A 62 -15.46 3.34 -8.02
N ALA A 63 -15.50 2.69 -6.85
CA ALA A 63 -16.72 2.36 -6.16
C ALA A 63 -17.45 3.64 -5.72
N ASN A 64 -18.71 3.77 -6.16
CA ASN A 64 -19.61 4.77 -5.61
C ASN A 64 -20.18 4.22 -4.31
N ILE A 65 -19.66 4.69 -3.18
CA ILE A 65 -20.22 4.42 -1.86
C ILE A 65 -21.23 5.52 -1.51
N ASP A 66 -22.27 5.15 -0.76
CA ASP A 66 -23.21 6.14 -0.23
C ASP A 66 -22.47 7.10 0.69
N GLU A 67 -22.76 8.40 0.56
CA GLU A 67 -22.17 9.42 1.42
C GLU A 67 -22.60 9.19 2.87
N GLY A 68 -21.68 8.67 3.67
CA GLY A 68 -21.84 8.63 5.12
C GLY A 68 -21.98 10.04 5.68
N LYS A 69 -22.77 10.20 6.74
CA LYS A 69 -22.89 11.50 7.45
C LYS A 69 -22.04 11.57 8.71
N THR A 70 -21.62 10.42 9.21
CA THR A 70 -20.93 10.30 10.49
C THR A 70 -19.43 10.26 10.26
N MET A 71 -18.71 11.09 11.00
CA MET A 71 -17.25 11.14 10.97
C MET A 71 -16.66 10.14 11.98
N TYR A 72 -15.55 9.51 11.59
CA TYR A 72 -14.77 8.60 12.42
C TYR A 72 -13.27 8.89 12.25
N LEU A 73 -12.48 8.49 13.23
CA LEU A 73 -11.03 8.60 13.18
C LEU A 73 -10.41 7.28 13.68
N SER A 74 -9.43 6.78 12.93
CA SER A 74 -8.58 5.69 13.37
C SER A 74 -7.13 6.14 13.41
N CYS A 75 -6.42 5.83 14.49
CA CYS A 75 -5.02 6.19 14.67
C CYS A 75 -4.18 4.97 15.05
N ASP A 76 -3.07 4.76 14.35
CA ASP A 76 -2.01 3.83 14.71
C ASP A 76 -0.80 4.64 15.19
N VAL A 77 -0.52 4.57 16.50
CA VAL A 77 0.46 5.43 17.15
C VAL A 77 1.84 4.78 17.14
N ALA A 78 2.71 5.27 16.24
CA ALA A 78 4.14 5.03 16.34
C ALA A 78 4.82 6.10 17.22
N ARG A 79 5.63 5.65 18.19
CA ARG A 79 6.40 6.52 19.10
C ARG A 79 7.67 7.06 18.40
N LEU A 80 8.72 7.37 19.16
CA LEU A 80 10.01 7.93 18.70
C LEU A 80 10.88 6.97 17.85
N GLY A 81 10.28 5.95 17.25
CA GLY A 81 10.96 4.99 16.40
C GLY A 81 11.15 5.51 14.97
N LYS A 82 11.53 4.57 14.09
CA LYS A 82 11.57 4.82 12.63
C LYS A 82 10.18 4.88 12.02
N ASP A 83 9.20 4.27 12.70
CA ASP A 83 7.84 4.15 12.22
C ASP A 83 7.06 5.47 12.35
N CYS A 84 6.03 5.60 11.54
CA CYS A 84 5.21 6.80 11.43
C CYS A 84 3.89 6.59 12.16
N THR A 85 3.43 7.57 12.94
CA THR A 85 2.03 7.61 13.37
C THR A 85 1.15 7.83 12.15
N VAL A 86 0.14 6.99 11.96
CA VAL A 86 -0.81 7.07 10.84
C VAL A 86 -2.20 7.34 11.37
N ILE A 87 -2.82 8.41 10.88
CA ILE A 87 -4.19 8.79 11.24
C ILE A 87 -5.03 8.76 9.97
N SER A 88 -6.16 8.06 10.01
CA SER A 88 -7.12 8.02 8.90
C SER A 88 -8.43 8.65 9.34
N LEU A 89 -8.88 9.62 8.54
CA LEU A 89 -10.18 10.29 8.70
C LEU A 89 -11.20 9.62 7.80
N TRP A 90 -12.36 9.33 8.37
CA TRP A 90 -13.41 8.60 7.69
C TRP A 90 -14.74 9.33 7.76
N ARG A 91 -15.53 9.18 6.70
CA ARG A 91 -16.94 9.58 6.65
C ARG A 91 -17.77 8.38 6.22
N GLY A 92 -18.45 7.75 7.17
CA GLY A 92 -18.98 6.41 6.97
C GLY A 92 -17.86 5.42 6.64
N LEU A 93 -17.89 4.86 5.43
CA LEU A 93 -16.84 3.97 4.90
C LEU A 93 -15.88 4.65 3.92
N GLU A 94 -16.06 5.95 3.68
CA GLU A 94 -15.18 6.76 2.83
C GLU A 94 -13.94 7.16 3.63
N CYS A 95 -12.74 6.82 3.15
CA CYS A 95 -11.51 7.37 3.68
C CYS A 95 -11.25 8.74 3.04
N LEU A 96 -11.39 9.80 3.82
CA LEU A 96 -11.23 11.17 3.33
C LEU A 96 -9.77 11.60 3.26
N GLU A 97 -9.00 11.25 4.29
CA GLU A 97 -7.60 11.66 4.40
C GLU A 97 -6.80 10.66 5.22
N ILE A 98 -5.56 10.43 4.80
CA ILE A 98 -4.56 9.65 5.55
C ILE A 98 -3.38 10.57 5.87
N ILE A 99 -3.23 10.90 7.15
CA ILE A 99 -2.20 11.78 7.67
C ILE A 99 -1.08 10.93 8.28
N LYS A 100 0.15 11.13 7.79
CA LYS A 100 1.35 10.44 8.31
C LYS A 100 2.26 11.44 9.04
N LYS A 101 2.71 11.08 10.25
CA LYS A 101 3.59 11.92 11.07
C LYS A 101 4.74 11.09 11.65
N ASN A 102 5.93 11.67 11.66
CA ASN A 102 7.15 11.00 12.14
C ASN A 102 7.62 11.62 13.45
N GLY A 103 8.10 10.78 14.37
CA GLY A 103 8.78 11.23 15.59
C GLY A 103 7.92 12.08 16.53
N LEU A 104 6.60 11.87 16.54
CA LEU A 104 5.73 12.53 17.50
C LEU A 104 5.82 11.84 18.87
N THR A 105 5.80 12.65 19.93
CA THR A 105 5.55 12.13 21.28
C THR A 105 4.06 11.85 21.48
N THR A 106 3.72 11.02 22.47
CA THR A 106 2.33 10.70 22.82
C THR A 106 1.48 11.95 23.07
N ASP A 107 2.05 12.96 23.74
CA ASP A 107 1.34 14.22 24.03
C ASP A 107 1.06 15.03 22.76
N GLN A 108 2.00 15.05 21.81
CA GLN A 108 1.83 15.73 20.54
C GLN A 108 0.76 15.04 19.69
N THR A 109 0.79 13.70 19.63
CA THR A 109 -0.23 12.90 18.95
C THR A 109 -1.61 13.12 19.57
N ALA A 110 -1.72 13.10 20.90
CA ALA A 110 -2.98 13.32 21.60
C ALA A 110 -3.54 14.73 21.35
N LYS A 111 -2.68 15.76 21.32
CA LYS A 111 -3.09 17.11 20.96
C LYS A 111 -3.60 17.17 19.52
N PHE A 112 -2.86 16.58 18.58
CA PHE A 112 -3.21 16.58 17.18
C PHE A 112 -4.55 15.87 16.91
N ILE A 113 -4.81 14.74 17.58
CA ILE A 113 -6.10 14.05 17.49
C ILE A 113 -7.24 14.92 18.04
N LYS A 114 -7.03 15.68 19.13
CA LYS A 114 -8.04 16.60 19.66
C LYS A 114 -8.33 17.77 18.72
N ASP A 115 -7.30 18.27 18.04
CA ASP A 115 -7.47 19.34 17.04
C ASP A 115 -8.34 18.81 15.88
N LEU A 116 -8.08 17.58 15.40
CA LEU A 116 -8.91 16.92 14.38
C LEU A 116 -10.33 16.58 14.88
N GLU A 117 -10.49 16.14 16.14
CA GLU A 117 -11.78 15.91 16.78
C GLU A 117 -12.66 17.16 16.70
N ALA A 118 -12.07 18.33 17.01
CA ALA A 118 -12.77 19.61 16.98
C ALA A 118 -13.04 20.11 15.55
N GLU A 119 -12.05 20.02 14.67
CA GLU A 119 -12.14 20.48 13.28
C GLU A 119 -13.21 19.71 12.48
N TYR A 120 -13.25 18.40 12.64
CA TYR A 120 -14.15 17.51 11.90
C TYR A 120 -15.41 17.11 12.69
N HIS A 121 -15.62 17.69 13.87
CA HIS A 121 -16.75 17.41 14.76
C HIS A 121 -16.96 15.91 15.03
N ILE A 122 -15.87 15.20 15.31
CA ILE A 122 -15.88 13.76 15.52
C ILE A 122 -16.33 13.47 16.95
N HIS A 123 -17.39 12.67 17.13
CA HIS A 123 -17.73 12.18 18.46
C HIS A 123 -16.64 11.26 18.99
N ARG A 124 -16.22 11.40 20.26
CA ARG A 124 -15.18 10.56 20.87
C ARG A 124 -15.44 9.05 20.78
N ASN A 125 -16.71 8.64 20.83
CA ASN A 125 -17.09 7.24 20.67
C ASN A 125 -16.79 6.67 19.27
N ASN A 126 -16.49 7.55 18.30
CA ASN A 126 -16.13 7.21 16.92
C ASN A 126 -14.62 7.32 16.67
N ILE A 127 -13.81 7.46 17.72
CA ILE A 127 -12.36 7.52 17.64
C ILE A 127 -11.78 6.22 18.20
N ILE A 128 -10.99 5.54 17.37
CA ILE A 128 -10.20 4.37 17.78
C ILE A 128 -8.72 4.71 17.67
N ILE A 129 -7.97 4.32 18.69
CA ILE A 129 -6.53 4.55 18.77
C ILE A 129 -5.90 3.23 19.16
N ASP A 130 -4.99 2.75 18.32
CA ASP A 130 -4.11 1.65 18.65
C ASP A 130 -2.81 2.21 19.23
N SER A 131 -2.46 1.74 20.42
CA SER A 131 -1.25 2.13 21.11
C SER A 131 -0.80 1.00 22.06
N ASP A 132 0.30 0.35 21.71
CA ASP A 132 1.15 -0.36 22.67
C ASP A 132 1.86 0.65 23.61
#